data_AF-A0A8T6FMV1-F1
#
_entry.id   AF-A0A8T6FMV1-F1
#
_cell.length_a   1.000
_cell.length_b   1.000
_cell.length_c   1.000
_cell.angle_alpha   90.00
_cell.angle_beta   90.00
_cell.angle_gamma   90.00
#
_symmetry.space_group_name_H-M   'P 1'
#
loop_
_entity.id
_entity.type
_entity.pdbx_description
1 polymer ?
#
loop_
_entity_poly.entity_id
_entity_poly.type
_entity_poly.pdbx_seq_one_letter_code
_entity_poly.pdbx_strand_id
1 'polypeptide(L)'
;MSPRRVGLVARREFLENARTKAFWIGALSVPVLLVVTAAVGGFFASIRSVDTYAVLDQSGWVHDATRRHIIAEDLTEALDVIARRSVSSPADAGNEREALLAEVRTAIDSDEDREAFQTRAAELIFTLATESGRIPSPSLAVEKFADWWVSDVDAVADAFGDTSLADYRELVPSRLDAAHLNALIAEDRLDGYFVIPEDPVRSGEGARYVTENLTDQDMSRWYGRSLTDVVQAQRLREENIDAETAEWLNETISFEAAKPLGARAATAEAGHVHAQGEPILVGWVRL
;
A
#
# COMPACT_ATOMS: atom_id res chain seq x y z
N MET A 1 32.86 -41.29 -45.95
CA MET A 1 33.49 -40.00 -45.59
C MET A 1 34.02 -40.14 -44.16
N SER A 2 35.30 -39.93 -43.88
CA SER A 2 35.82 -40.17 -42.52
C SER A 2 35.47 -39.00 -41.59
N PRO A 3 35.08 -39.26 -40.33
CA PRO A 3 34.67 -38.23 -39.37
C PRO A 3 35.73 -37.13 -39.16
N ARG A 4 37.02 -37.49 -39.31
CA ARG A 4 38.13 -36.55 -39.28
C ARG A 4 38.09 -35.51 -40.41
N ARG A 5 37.68 -35.89 -41.63
CA ARG A 5 37.60 -34.96 -42.76
C ARG A 5 36.38 -34.05 -42.64
N VAL A 6 35.26 -34.57 -42.16
CA VAL A 6 34.05 -33.78 -41.87
C VAL A 6 34.35 -32.69 -40.82
N GLY A 7 35.08 -33.04 -39.75
CA GLY A 7 35.47 -32.05 -38.74
C GLY A 7 36.43 -30.96 -39.26
N LEU A 8 37.33 -31.28 -40.18
CA LEU A 8 38.24 -30.30 -40.78
C LEU A 8 37.52 -29.32 -41.71
N VAL A 9 36.55 -29.80 -42.49
CA VAL A 9 35.71 -28.95 -43.34
C VAL A 9 34.82 -28.06 -42.47
N ALA A 10 34.15 -28.63 -41.46
CA ALA A 10 33.32 -27.87 -40.53
C ALA A 10 34.09 -26.77 -39.78
N ARG A 11 35.33 -27.06 -39.35
CA ARG A 11 36.19 -26.05 -38.70
C ARG A 11 36.55 -24.90 -39.65
N ARG A 12 36.84 -25.20 -40.92
CA ARG A 12 37.17 -24.17 -41.90
C ARG A 12 35.96 -23.29 -42.20
N GLU A 13 34.80 -23.87 -42.45
CA GLU A 13 33.55 -23.14 -42.70
C GLU A 13 33.16 -22.29 -41.48
N PHE A 14 33.31 -22.81 -40.26
CA PHE A 14 33.09 -22.04 -39.04
C PHE A 14 34.05 -20.83 -38.95
N LEU A 15 35.34 -21.00 -39.24
CA LEU A 15 36.33 -19.90 -39.18
C LEU A 15 36.10 -18.84 -40.26
N GLU A 16 35.64 -19.23 -41.45
CA GLU A 16 35.28 -18.29 -42.52
C GLU A 16 34.02 -17.48 -42.12
N ASN A 17 33.00 -18.15 -41.56
CA ASN A 17 31.78 -17.47 -41.09
C ASN A 17 32.03 -16.60 -39.85
N ALA A 18 32.85 -17.05 -38.90
CA ALA A 18 33.16 -16.33 -37.66
C ALA A 18 33.97 -15.04 -37.88
N ARG A 19 34.57 -14.84 -39.06
CA ARG A 19 35.24 -13.57 -39.40
C ARG A 19 34.28 -12.51 -39.91
N THR A 20 33.05 -12.87 -40.24
CA THR A 20 32.06 -11.92 -40.73
C THR A 20 31.47 -11.13 -39.56
N LYS A 21 31.23 -9.83 -39.76
CA LYS A 21 30.54 -8.99 -38.78
C LYS A 21 29.12 -9.51 -38.50
N ALA A 22 28.47 -10.09 -39.50
CA ALA A 22 27.13 -10.67 -39.39
C ALA A 22 27.07 -11.82 -38.37
N PHE A 23 28.08 -12.70 -38.33
CA PHE A 23 28.15 -13.78 -37.35
C PHE A 23 28.19 -13.24 -35.91
N TRP A 24 29.06 -12.26 -35.63
CA TRP A 24 29.17 -11.67 -34.29
C TRP A 24 27.93 -10.88 -33.89
N ILE A 25 27.32 -10.16 -34.82
CA ILE A 25 26.05 -9.46 -34.59
C ILE A 25 24.96 -10.47 -34.23
N GLY A 26 24.81 -11.57 -34.99
CA GLY A 26 23.82 -12.60 -34.72
C GLY A 26 24.08 -13.40 -33.44
N ALA A 27 25.35 -13.68 -33.13
CA ALA A 27 25.73 -14.40 -31.93
C ALA A 27 25.52 -13.58 -30.64
N LEU A 28 25.71 -12.26 -30.71
CA LEU A 28 25.54 -11.36 -29.56
C LEU A 28 24.14 -10.73 -29.46
N SER A 29 23.37 -10.67 -30.54
CA SER A 29 22.07 -9.99 -30.54
C SER A 29 21.06 -10.64 -29.60
N VAL A 30 21.00 -11.97 -29.52
CA VAL A 30 20.08 -12.69 -28.62
C VAL A 30 20.37 -12.40 -27.13
N PRO A 31 21.59 -12.59 -26.60
CA PRO A 31 21.84 -12.29 -25.19
C PRO A 31 21.71 -10.80 -24.88
N VAL A 32 22.13 -9.91 -25.79
CA VAL A 32 21.95 -8.46 -25.60
C VAL A 32 20.46 -8.10 -25.55
N LEU A 33 19.63 -8.66 -26.43
CA LEU A 33 18.18 -8.44 -26.42
C LEU A 33 17.56 -8.92 -25.11
N LEU A 34 17.98 -10.07 -24.57
CA LEU A 34 17.50 -10.56 -23.27
C LEU A 34 17.88 -9.63 -22.13
N VAL A 35 19.14 -9.15 -22.10
CA VAL A 35 19.58 -8.17 -21.09
C VAL A 35 18.79 -6.87 -21.21
N VAL A 36 18.59 -6.36 -22.43
CA VAL A 36 17.82 -5.12 -22.65
C VAL A 36 16.37 -5.30 -22.22
N THR A 37 15.70 -6.38 -22.61
CA THR A 37 14.30 -6.63 -22.21
C THR A 37 14.14 -6.79 -20.71
N ALA A 38 15.06 -7.51 -20.05
CA ALA A 38 15.07 -7.62 -18.59
C ALA A 38 15.36 -6.28 -17.90
N ALA A 39 16.30 -5.50 -18.43
CA ALA A 39 16.62 -4.16 -17.92
C ALA A 39 15.45 -3.20 -18.09
N VAL A 40 14.71 -3.25 -19.20
CA VAL A 40 13.51 -2.44 -19.43
C VAL A 40 12.42 -2.79 -18.41
N GLY A 41 12.15 -4.08 -18.17
CA GLY A 41 11.17 -4.50 -17.16
C GLY A 41 11.55 -4.07 -15.73
N GLY A 42 12.82 -4.23 -15.36
CA GLY A 42 13.33 -3.79 -14.06
C GLY A 42 13.34 -2.27 -13.88
N PHE A 43 13.62 -1.53 -14.95
CA PHE A 43 13.60 -0.07 -14.94
C PHE A 43 12.19 0.48 -14.75
N PHE A 44 11.17 -0.10 -15.40
CA PHE A 44 9.78 0.29 -15.17
C PHE A 44 9.27 -0.07 -13.77
N ALA A 45 9.69 -1.20 -13.20
CA ALA A 45 9.36 -1.54 -11.82
C ALA A 45 9.99 -0.57 -10.80
N SER A 46 11.12 0.05 -11.14
CA SER A 46 11.78 1.06 -10.28
C SER A 46 11.21 2.47 -10.40
N ILE A 47 10.32 2.74 -11.36
CA ILE A 47 9.59 4.01 -11.48
C ILE A 47 8.14 3.74 -11.07
N ARG A 48 7.91 3.16 -9.90
CA ARG A 48 6.60 3.24 -9.29
C ARG A 48 6.46 4.67 -8.79
N SER A 49 5.79 5.50 -9.58
CA SER A 49 5.38 6.84 -9.11
C SER A 49 4.43 6.64 -7.95
N VAL A 50 4.66 7.37 -6.87
CA VAL A 50 3.71 7.42 -5.76
C VAL A 50 2.47 8.12 -6.28
N ASP A 51 1.31 7.47 -6.20
CA ASP A 51 0.08 8.01 -6.77
C ASP A 51 -0.39 9.20 -5.94
N THR A 52 -0.77 10.27 -6.61
CA THR A 52 -1.17 11.54 -6.03
C THR A 52 -2.69 11.68 -6.02
N TYR A 53 -3.25 12.07 -4.88
CA TYR A 53 -4.69 12.25 -4.73
C TYR A 53 -5.06 13.52 -3.97
N ALA A 54 -6.29 13.97 -4.13
CA ALA A 54 -6.85 15.10 -3.39
C ALA A 54 -8.23 14.75 -2.85
N VAL A 55 -8.71 15.50 -1.86
CA VAL A 55 -10.01 15.26 -1.25
C VAL A 55 -10.80 16.54 -1.17
N LEU A 56 -11.99 16.54 -1.77
CA LEU A 56 -13.00 17.58 -1.63
C LEU A 56 -14.00 17.15 -0.56
N ASP A 57 -13.79 17.60 0.68
CA ASP A 57 -14.65 17.27 1.81
C ASP A 57 -15.70 18.35 2.08
N GLN A 58 -16.97 18.01 1.84
CA GLN A 58 -18.10 18.89 2.12
C GLN A 58 -18.65 18.70 3.55
N SER A 59 -18.30 17.61 4.23
CA SER A 59 -18.70 17.36 5.62
C SER A 59 -17.92 18.22 6.62
N GLY A 60 -16.69 18.60 6.25
CA GLY A 60 -15.79 19.41 7.06
C GLY A 60 -15.12 18.65 8.22
N TRP A 61 -15.27 17.33 8.31
CA TRP A 61 -14.65 16.54 9.38
C TRP A 61 -14.17 15.15 8.95
N VAL A 62 -14.83 14.52 7.97
CA VAL A 62 -14.53 13.14 7.59
C VAL A 62 -13.13 13.02 7.02
N HIS A 63 -12.67 13.99 6.23
CA HIS A 63 -11.34 13.96 5.68
C HIS A 63 -10.26 13.88 6.77
N ASP A 64 -10.34 14.80 7.73
CA ASP A 64 -9.38 14.86 8.83
C ASP A 64 -9.44 13.61 9.72
N ALA A 65 -10.63 13.07 9.95
CA ALA A 65 -10.80 11.82 10.68
C ALA A 65 -10.21 10.62 9.90
N THR A 66 -10.43 10.57 8.59
CA THR A 66 -9.87 9.54 7.69
C THR A 66 -8.35 9.62 7.64
N ARG A 67 -7.78 10.82 7.57
CA ARG A 67 -6.34 11.03 7.59
C ARG A 67 -5.70 10.57 8.90
N ARG A 68 -6.33 10.85 10.05
CA ARG A 68 -5.88 10.30 11.35
C ARG A 68 -5.93 8.78 11.38
N HIS A 69 -7.00 8.19 10.84
CA HIS A 69 -7.15 6.72 10.75
C HIS A 69 -6.03 6.09 9.91
N ILE A 70 -5.77 6.64 8.71
CA ILE A 70 -4.69 6.18 7.82
C ILE A 70 -3.32 6.28 8.52
N ILE A 71 -3.03 7.41 9.18
CA ILE A 71 -1.77 7.58 9.93
C ILE A 71 -1.65 6.52 11.02
N ALA A 72 -2.74 6.23 11.75
CA ALA A 72 -2.73 5.23 12.80
C ALA A 72 -2.47 3.81 12.25
N GLU A 73 -3.07 3.43 11.11
CA GLU A 73 -2.80 2.16 10.43
C GLU A 73 -1.34 2.05 9.98
N ASP A 74 -0.81 3.09 9.31
CA ASP A 74 0.59 3.11 8.86
C ASP A 74 1.57 3.03 10.03
N LEU A 75 1.24 3.66 11.16
CA LEU A 75 2.03 3.56 12.39
C LEU A 75 2.02 2.14 12.95
N THR A 76 0.89 1.43 12.92
CA THR A 76 0.85 0.02 13.35
C THR A 76 1.90 -0.79 12.60
N GLU A 77 1.89 -0.70 11.27
CA GLU A 77 2.81 -1.44 10.40
C GLU A 77 4.27 -1.01 10.60
N ALA A 78 4.53 0.30 10.67
CA ALA A 78 5.86 0.82 10.92
C ALA A 78 6.43 0.34 12.27
N LEU A 79 5.62 0.34 13.33
CA LEU A 79 6.01 -0.14 14.64
C LEU A 79 6.23 -1.66 14.66
N ASP A 80 5.46 -2.44 13.89
CA ASP A 80 5.71 -3.87 13.72
C ASP A 80 7.04 -4.16 12.99
N VAL A 81 7.38 -3.35 11.99
CA VAL A 81 8.69 -3.44 11.32
C VAL A 81 9.81 -3.09 12.31
N ILE A 82 9.66 -2.02 13.10
CA ILE A 82 10.64 -1.62 14.13
C ILE A 82 10.79 -2.71 15.20
N ALA A 83 9.67 -3.29 15.65
CA ALA A 83 9.66 -4.32 16.68
C ALA A 83 10.42 -5.60 16.26
N ARG A 84 10.33 -5.95 14.97
CA ARG A 84 10.98 -7.12 14.38
C ARG A 84 12.46 -6.91 14.04
N ARG A 85 12.96 -5.67 14.02
CA ARG A 85 14.38 -5.40 13.71
C ARG A 85 15.28 -5.79 14.88
N SER A 86 16.34 -6.53 14.57
CA SER A 86 17.47 -6.78 15.46
C SER A 86 18.30 -5.49 15.56
N VAL A 87 17.91 -4.57 16.42
CA VAL A 87 18.61 -3.29 16.55
C VAL A 87 19.75 -3.43 17.55
N SER A 88 20.98 -3.11 17.13
CA SER A 88 22.10 -2.82 18.03
C SER A 88 21.77 -1.56 18.83
N SER A 89 22.33 -1.37 20.03
CA SER A 89 22.08 -0.19 20.88
C SER A 89 22.10 1.13 20.08
N PRO A 90 21.33 2.18 20.44
CA PRO A 90 21.42 3.49 19.76
C PRO A 90 22.85 4.03 19.63
N ALA A 91 23.74 3.66 20.56
CA ALA A 91 25.17 4.01 20.54
C ALA A 91 25.98 3.33 19.44
N ASP A 92 25.48 2.23 18.87
CA ASP A 92 26.11 1.42 17.84
C ASP A 92 25.52 1.69 16.43
N ALA A 93 24.56 2.60 16.32
CA ALA A 93 23.90 2.94 15.06
C ALA A 93 24.88 3.57 14.06
N GLY A 94 24.81 3.13 12.79
CA GLY A 94 25.69 3.65 11.73
C GLY A 94 25.27 5.02 11.20
N ASN A 95 24.06 5.47 11.50
CA ASN A 95 23.50 6.76 11.08
C ASN A 95 22.38 7.22 12.03
N GLU A 96 21.99 8.50 11.92
CA GLU A 96 20.96 9.13 12.76
C GLU A 96 19.60 8.43 12.68
N ARG A 97 19.23 7.92 11.51
CA ARG A 97 17.98 7.19 11.31
C ARG A 97 17.97 5.88 12.11
N GLU A 98 19.04 5.09 12.05
CA GLU A 98 19.18 3.87 12.84
C GLU A 98 19.15 4.16 14.34
N ALA A 99 19.77 5.26 14.78
CA ALA A 99 19.73 5.68 16.18
C ALA A 99 18.30 6.04 16.62
N LEU A 100 17.56 6.79 15.80
CA LEU A 100 16.15 7.11 16.05
C LEU A 100 15.29 5.84 16.14
N LEU A 101 15.43 4.91 15.20
CA LEU A 101 14.65 3.68 15.21
C LEU A 101 14.99 2.78 16.41
N ALA A 102 16.24 2.81 16.86
CA ALA A 102 16.65 2.14 18.11
C ALA A 102 15.98 2.79 19.33
N GLU A 103 15.95 4.13 19.41
CA GLU A 103 15.25 4.86 20.48
C GLU A 103 13.74 4.53 20.48
N VAL A 104 13.10 4.51 19.31
CA VAL A 104 11.68 4.14 19.20
C VAL A 104 11.46 2.71 19.65
N ARG A 105 12.32 1.76 19.24
CA ARG A 105 12.21 0.36 19.67
C ARG A 105 12.25 0.23 21.20
N THR A 106 13.15 0.95 21.86
CA THR A 106 13.22 0.99 23.33
C THR A 106 11.97 1.65 23.95
N ALA A 107 11.39 2.64 23.28
CA ALA A 107 10.18 3.31 23.75
C ALA A 107 8.90 2.47 23.60
N ILE A 108 8.91 1.39 22.81
CA ILE A 108 7.76 0.49 22.57
C ILE A 108 8.00 -0.93 23.12
N ASP A 109 8.71 -1.04 24.24
CA ASP A 109 9.14 -2.34 24.80
C ASP A 109 7.97 -3.19 25.31
N SER A 110 6.85 -2.57 25.67
CA SER A 110 5.60 -3.23 26.06
C SER A 110 4.44 -2.88 25.12
N ASP A 111 3.37 -3.67 25.15
CA ASP A 111 2.16 -3.40 24.35
C ASP A 111 1.48 -2.09 24.78
N GLU A 112 1.45 -1.78 26.09
CA GLU A 112 0.91 -0.53 26.63
C GLU A 112 1.73 0.68 26.15
N ASP A 113 3.06 0.58 26.20
CA ASP A 113 3.94 1.64 25.71
C ASP A 113 3.80 1.83 24.19
N ARG A 114 3.61 0.72 23.46
CA ARG A 114 3.38 0.74 22.01
C ARG A 114 2.09 1.48 21.66
N GLU A 115 0.98 1.18 22.33
CA GLU A 115 -0.31 1.84 22.11
C GLU A 115 -0.25 3.34 22.45
N ALA A 116 0.38 3.67 23.58
CA ALA A 116 0.59 5.06 23.99
C ALA A 116 1.47 5.83 23.00
N PHE A 117 2.55 5.20 22.53
CA PHE A 117 3.44 5.77 21.51
C PHE A 117 2.68 6.01 20.20
N GLN A 118 1.94 5.01 19.71
CA GLN A 118 1.17 5.09 18.47
C GLN A 118 0.15 6.23 18.53
N THR A 119 -0.66 6.28 19.60
CA THR A 119 -1.67 7.33 19.78
C THR A 119 -1.03 8.71 19.79
N ARG A 120 0.07 8.88 20.52
CA ARG A 120 0.77 10.17 20.61
C ARG A 120 1.45 10.56 19.29
N ALA A 121 2.06 9.60 18.59
CA ALA A 121 2.69 9.80 17.30
C ALA A 121 1.66 10.21 16.24
N ALA A 122 0.52 9.53 16.18
CA ALA A 122 -0.55 9.83 15.22
C ALA A 122 -1.03 11.27 15.34
N GLU A 123 -1.28 11.74 16.57
CA GLU A 123 -1.74 13.10 16.83
C GLU A 123 -0.68 14.16 16.47
N LEU A 124 0.58 13.90 16.81
CA LEU A 124 1.69 14.79 16.45
C LEU A 124 1.88 14.87 14.93
N ILE A 125 1.92 13.73 14.25
CA ILE A 125 2.07 13.66 12.79
C ILE A 125 0.92 14.39 12.12
N PHE A 126 -0.33 14.14 12.52
CA PHE A 126 -1.49 14.82 11.96
C PHE A 126 -1.40 16.34 12.15
N THR A 127 -1.05 16.80 13.34
CA THR A 127 -0.91 18.23 13.64
C THR A 127 0.17 18.88 12.78
N LEU A 128 1.38 18.31 12.78
CA LEU A 128 2.52 18.81 12.02
C LEU A 128 2.24 18.83 10.51
N ALA A 129 1.63 17.77 9.98
CA ALA A 129 1.32 17.65 8.56
C ALA A 129 0.16 18.55 8.11
N THR A 130 -0.67 19.04 9.04
CA THR A 130 -1.75 20.00 8.74
C THR A 130 -1.24 21.43 8.82
N GLU A 131 -0.43 21.74 9.83
CA GLU A 131 0.11 23.09 10.04
C GLU A 131 1.38 23.37 9.22
N SER A 132 1.87 22.39 8.44
CA SER A 132 3.19 22.44 7.79
C SER A 132 4.31 22.78 8.79
N GLY A 133 4.19 22.22 10.00
CA GLY A 133 5.02 22.54 11.14
C GLY A 133 6.26 21.65 11.28
N ARG A 134 7.15 22.06 12.18
CA ARG A 134 8.28 21.27 12.69
C ARG A 134 8.29 21.36 14.21
N ILE A 135 8.77 20.32 14.89
CA ILE A 135 8.98 20.41 16.33
C ILE A 135 10.32 21.10 16.57
N PRO A 136 10.37 22.27 17.25
CA PRO A 136 11.64 22.88 17.59
C PRO A 136 12.34 22.02 18.66
N SER A 137 13.50 21.46 18.31
CA SER A 137 14.32 20.67 19.24
C SER A 137 13.59 19.47 19.87
N PRO A 138 13.16 18.47 19.06
CA PRO A 138 12.45 17.30 19.58
C PRO A 138 13.34 16.53 20.57
N SER A 139 12.77 16.19 21.73
CA SER A 139 13.52 15.60 22.84
C SER A 139 13.10 14.16 23.14
N LEU A 140 11.82 13.86 22.98
CA LEU A 140 11.27 12.51 23.17
C LEU A 140 11.37 11.70 21.87
N ALA A 141 11.51 10.38 21.98
CA ALA A 141 11.54 9.49 20.82
C ALA A 141 10.31 9.68 19.90
N VAL A 142 9.12 9.83 20.49
CA VAL A 142 7.87 10.08 19.75
C VAL A 142 7.87 11.41 19.01
N GLU A 143 8.48 12.46 19.57
CA GLU A 143 8.60 13.77 18.92
C GLU A 143 9.58 13.72 17.76
N LYS A 144 10.74 13.10 17.96
CA LYS A 144 11.76 12.92 16.91
C LYS A 144 11.20 12.08 15.76
N PHE A 145 10.48 11.01 16.09
CA PHE A 145 9.84 10.13 15.11
C PHE A 145 8.77 10.87 14.32
N ALA A 146 7.87 11.61 14.99
CA ALA A 146 6.84 12.40 14.31
C ALA A 146 7.43 13.52 13.44
N ASP A 147 8.48 14.23 13.91
CA ASP A 147 9.17 15.23 13.10
C ASP A 147 9.81 14.58 11.86
N TRP A 148 10.54 13.47 12.03
CA TRP A 148 11.11 12.72 10.91
C TRP A 148 10.04 12.27 9.91
N TRP A 149 8.94 11.72 10.41
CA TRP A 149 7.82 11.22 9.59
C TRP A 149 7.28 12.27 8.61
N VAL A 150 7.08 13.51 9.09
CA VAL A 150 6.54 14.61 8.28
C VAL A 150 7.62 15.27 7.43
N SER A 151 8.88 15.21 7.85
CA SER A 151 9.97 15.96 7.24
C SER A 151 10.63 15.29 6.06
N ASP A 152 10.62 13.96 6.04
CA ASP A 152 11.24 13.15 4.99
C ASP A 152 10.37 11.93 4.72
N VAL A 153 9.20 12.20 4.14
CA VAL A 153 8.15 11.20 3.94
C VAL A 153 8.57 10.10 2.94
N ASP A 154 9.55 10.38 2.08
CA ASP A 154 10.13 9.41 1.15
C ASP A 154 11.10 8.48 1.89
N ALA A 155 11.95 8.99 2.78
CA ALA A 155 12.79 8.13 3.62
C ALA A 155 11.97 7.23 4.57
N VAL A 156 10.77 7.69 4.97
CA VAL A 156 9.81 6.91 5.77
C VAL A 156 9.20 5.79 4.93
N ALA A 157 8.70 6.13 3.73
CA ALA A 157 8.19 5.15 2.77
C ALA A 157 9.24 4.07 2.44
N ASP A 158 10.49 4.47 2.16
CA ASP A 158 11.60 3.55 1.92
C ASP A 158 11.91 2.67 3.14
N ALA A 159 11.75 3.20 4.36
CA ALA A 159 12.06 2.49 5.58
C ALA A 159 11.00 1.43 5.94
N PHE A 160 9.75 1.62 5.54
CA PHE A 160 8.62 0.80 5.98
C PHE A 160 7.90 0.05 4.86
N GLY A 161 8.04 0.44 3.58
CA GLY A 161 7.71 -0.30 2.36
C GLY A 161 6.23 -0.64 2.12
N ASP A 162 5.56 -1.15 3.15
CA ASP A 162 4.18 -1.65 3.14
C ASP A 162 3.17 -0.61 3.71
N THR A 163 3.63 0.59 4.06
CA THR A 163 2.76 1.69 4.51
C THR A 163 2.07 2.36 3.33
N SER A 164 0.88 2.92 3.53
CA SER A 164 0.15 3.67 2.51
C SER A 164 0.95 4.85 1.94
N LEU A 165 1.86 5.43 2.73
CA LEU A 165 2.78 6.49 2.29
C LEU A 165 3.74 6.09 1.18
N ALA A 166 3.99 4.80 0.97
CA ALA A 166 4.82 4.32 -0.12
C ALA A 166 4.07 4.29 -1.45
N ASP A 167 2.75 4.16 -1.40
CA ASP A 167 1.89 4.03 -2.57
C ASP A 167 1.11 5.33 -2.89
N TYR A 168 0.74 6.12 -1.87
CA TYR A 168 -0.18 7.25 -2.02
C TYR A 168 0.32 8.54 -1.35
N ARG A 169 0.09 9.68 -2.02
CA ARG A 169 0.43 11.03 -1.56
C ARG A 169 -0.75 11.97 -1.73
N GLU A 170 -1.15 12.62 -0.64
CA GLU A 170 -2.15 13.66 -0.70
C GLU A 170 -1.54 14.97 -1.23
N LEU A 171 -2.15 15.54 -2.27
CA LEU A 171 -1.88 16.88 -2.77
C LEU A 171 -2.95 17.82 -2.22
N VAL A 172 -2.53 18.80 -1.41
CA VAL A 172 -3.41 19.87 -0.90
C VAL A 172 -3.31 21.10 -1.81
N PRO A 173 -4.23 21.30 -2.76
CA PRO A 173 -4.17 22.44 -3.68
C PRO A 173 -4.57 23.74 -2.96
N SER A 174 -4.11 24.87 -3.50
CA SER A 174 -4.49 26.21 -3.02
C SER A 174 -5.98 26.52 -3.23
N ARG A 175 -6.65 25.83 -4.15
CA ARG A 175 -8.08 25.97 -4.44
C ARG A 175 -8.74 24.59 -4.50
N LEU A 176 -9.71 24.35 -3.63
CA LEU A 176 -10.38 23.06 -3.50
C LEU A 176 -11.76 23.08 -4.19
N ASP A 177 -11.78 22.98 -5.52
CA ASP A 177 -13.01 22.79 -6.29
C ASP A 177 -12.81 21.88 -7.49
N ALA A 178 -13.91 21.26 -7.93
CA ALA A 178 -13.88 20.24 -8.98
C ALA A 178 -13.27 20.74 -10.30
N ALA A 179 -13.47 22.01 -10.68
CA ALA A 179 -12.91 22.55 -11.91
C ALA A 179 -11.38 22.66 -11.82
N HIS A 180 -10.83 23.05 -10.66
CA HIS A 180 -9.38 23.04 -10.45
C HIS A 180 -8.80 21.63 -10.44
N LEU A 181 -9.43 20.71 -9.69
CA LEU A 181 -8.95 19.34 -9.54
C LEU A 181 -8.94 18.59 -10.88
N ASN A 182 -9.97 18.79 -11.71
CA ASN A 182 -10.00 18.24 -13.08
C ASN A 182 -8.87 18.79 -13.95
N ALA A 183 -8.47 20.05 -13.78
CA ALA A 183 -7.32 20.60 -14.48
C ALA A 183 -6.00 19.97 -14.01
N LEU A 184 -5.85 19.68 -12.71
CA LEU A 184 -4.68 18.99 -12.18
C LEU A 184 -4.57 17.54 -12.68
N ILE A 185 -5.69 16.84 -12.84
CA ILE A 185 -5.72 15.52 -13.51
C ILE A 185 -5.25 15.66 -14.95
N ALA A 186 -5.82 16.59 -15.72
CA ALA A 186 -5.46 16.80 -17.13
C ALA A 186 -4.00 17.26 -17.34
N GLU A 187 -3.32 17.73 -16.29
CA GLU A 187 -1.91 18.12 -16.27
C GLU A 187 -0.97 17.01 -15.76
N ASP A 188 -1.49 15.80 -15.52
CA ASP A 188 -0.76 14.66 -14.92
C ASP A 188 -0.13 15.00 -13.55
N ARG A 189 -0.75 15.90 -12.79
CA ARG A 189 -0.32 16.30 -11.43
C ARG A 189 -1.14 15.64 -10.32
N LEU A 190 -2.19 14.93 -10.69
CA LEU A 190 -3.14 14.30 -9.80
C LEU A 190 -3.68 13.05 -10.50
N ASP A 191 -3.61 11.90 -9.84
CA ASP A 191 -4.13 10.64 -10.39
C ASP A 191 -5.64 10.50 -10.17
N GLY A 192 -6.15 11.15 -9.12
CA GLY A 192 -7.58 11.28 -8.88
C GLY A 192 -7.94 12.13 -7.67
N TYR A 193 -9.23 12.36 -7.46
CA TYR A 193 -9.71 12.99 -6.23
C TYR A 193 -11.00 12.37 -5.71
N PHE A 194 -11.16 12.42 -4.39
CA PHE A 194 -12.35 11.99 -3.68
C PHE A 194 -13.28 13.16 -3.41
N VAL A 195 -14.59 12.92 -3.47
CA VAL A 195 -15.63 13.88 -3.08
C VAL A 195 -16.45 13.26 -1.97
N ILE A 196 -16.37 13.86 -0.78
CA ILE A 196 -17.13 13.44 0.40
C ILE A 196 -18.35 14.36 0.51
N PRO A 197 -19.58 13.82 0.59
CA PRO A 197 -20.79 14.63 0.70
C PRO A 197 -20.88 15.34 2.06
N GLU A 198 -21.80 16.30 2.17
CA GLU A 198 -22.02 17.09 3.40
C GLU A 198 -22.44 16.21 4.60
N ASP A 199 -23.28 15.20 4.37
CA ASP A 199 -23.73 14.26 5.41
C ASP A 199 -23.44 12.80 5.02
N PRO A 200 -22.19 12.32 5.14
CA PRO A 200 -21.82 10.95 4.78
C PRO A 200 -22.34 9.91 5.77
N VAL A 201 -22.74 10.34 6.97
CA VAL A 201 -23.24 9.46 8.03
C VAL A 201 -24.66 9.02 7.71
N ARG A 202 -25.54 9.95 7.34
CA ARG A 202 -26.96 9.67 7.10
C ARG A 202 -27.32 9.50 5.62
N SER A 203 -26.52 10.08 4.72
CA SER A 203 -26.80 10.01 3.29
C SER A 203 -26.45 8.65 2.70
N GLY A 204 -27.32 8.17 1.79
CA GLY A 204 -27.03 7.05 0.89
C GLY A 204 -26.33 7.47 -0.41
N GLU A 205 -26.09 8.78 -0.62
CA GLU A 205 -25.52 9.32 -1.87
C GLU A 205 -24.08 8.85 -2.13
N GLY A 206 -23.39 8.36 -1.09
CA GLY A 206 -22.05 7.77 -1.21
C GLY A 206 -20.96 8.80 -1.55
N ALA A 207 -19.71 8.45 -1.25
CA ALA A 207 -18.56 9.23 -1.74
C ALA A 207 -18.31 8.94 -3.22
N ARG A 208 -17.74 9.91 -3.94
CA ARG A 208 -17.35 9.75 -5.36
C ARG A 208 -15.84 9.79 -5.51
N TYR A 209 -15.31 8.98 -6.40
CA TYR A 209 -13.92 9.03 -6.84
C TYR A 209 -13.86 9.43 -8.31
N VAL A 210 -13.04 10.43 -8.63
CA VAL A 210 -12.88 10.98 -9.99
C VAL A 210 -11.44 10.77 -10.42
N THR A 211 -11.23 10.02 -11.50
CA THR A 211 -9.93 9.70 -12.09
C THR A 211 -10.06 9.57 -13.61
N GLU A 212 -8.95 9.72 -14.33
CA GLU A 212 -8.86 9.38 -15.76
C GLU A 212 -8.69 7.87 -15.98
N ASN A 213 -8.00 7.18 -15.06
CA ASN A 213 -7.73 5.75 -15.16
C ASN A 213 -8.71 4.91 -14.33
N LEU A 214 -9.81 4.48 -14.96
CA LEU A 214 -10.83 3.65 -14.30
C LEU A 214 -10.40 2.18 -14.05
N THR A 215 -9.28 1.75 -14.63
CA THR A 215 -8.81 0.37 -14.48
C THR A 215 -7.97 0.17 -13.23
N ASP A 216 -7.32 1.22 -12.75
CA ASP A 216 -6.67 1.22 -11.45
C ASP A 216 -7.67 1.61 -10.37
N GLN A 217 -7.92 0.67 -9.46
CA GLN A 217 -8.88 0.85 -8.37
C GLN A 217 -8.21 0.74 -7.00
N ASP A 218 -6.89 0.56 -6.94
CA ASP A 218 -6.19 0.30 -5.69
C ASP A 218 -6.35 1.49 -4.73
N MET A 219 -6.10 2.71 -5.20
CA MET A 219 -6.32 3.94 -4.43
C MET A 219 -7.77 4.11 -3.96
N SER A 220 -8.75 3.88 -4.84
CA SER A 220 -10.17 4.01 -4.47
C SER A 220 -10.61 2.98 -3.43
N ARG A 221 -10.07 1.76 -3.50
CA ARG A 221 -10.35 0.68 -2.57
C ARG A 221 -9.70 0.94 -1.21
N TRP A 222 -8.46 1.42 -1.23
CA TRP A 222 -7.72 1.81 -0.04
C TRP A 222 -8.42 2.94 0.69
N TYR A 223 -8.57 4.11 0.06
CA TYR A 223 -9.18 5.28 0.71
C TYR A 223 -10.65 5.03 1.08
N GLY A 224 -11.38 4.32 0.21
CA GLY A 224 -12.77 3.94 0.46
C GLY A 224 -12.94 3.05 1.70
N ARG A 225 -11.98 2.16 2.00
CA ARG A 225 -11.98 1.37 3.23
C ARG A 225 -11.78 2.27 4.44
N SER A 226 -10.72 3.07 4.47
CA SER A 226 -10.41 3.96 5.60
C SER A 226 -11.55 4.96 5.88
N LEU A 227 -12.17 5.53 4.84
CA LEU A 227 -13.34 6.40 4.98
C LEU A 227 -14.54 5.64 5.54
N THR A 228 -14.78 4.42 5.07
CA THR A 228 -15.87 3.57 5.55
C THR A 228 -15.72 3.27 7.03
N ASP A 229 -14.52 2.92 7.48
CA ASP A 229 -14.25 2.61 8.88
C ASP A 229 -14.53 3.82 9.78
N VAL A 230 -14.11 5.02 9.37
CA VAL A 230 -14.38 6.27 10.09
C VAL A 230 -15.88 6.59 10.15
N VAL A 231 -16.59 6.49 9.02
CA VAL A 231 -18.03 6.78 8.97
C VAL A 231 -18.82 5.74 9.76
N GLN A 232 -18.45 4.46 9.71
CA GLN A 232 -19.07 3.41 10.52
C GLN A 232 -18.85 3.65 12.00
N ALA A 233 -17.62 3.96 12.44
CA ALA A 233 -17.33 4.29 13.83
C ALA A 233 -18.15 5.51 14.32
N GLN A 234 -18.36 6.51 13.45
CA GLN A 234 -19.25 7.64 13.77
C GLN A 234 -20.73 7.21 13.90
N ARG A 235 -21.24 6.37 12.99
CA ARG A 235 -22.62 5.85 13.05
C ARG A 235 -22.88 5.07 14.35
N LEU A 236 -21.94 4.21 14.73
CA LEU A 236 -22.04 3.43 15.99
C LEU A 236 -22.09 4.37 17.20
N ARG A 237 -21.24 5.39 17.25
CA ARG A 237 -21.24 6.39 18.31
C ARG A 237 -22.55 7.20 18.37
N GLU A 238 -23.12 7.61 17.23
CA GLU A 238 -24.40 8.35 17.19
C GLU A 238 -25.58 7.51 17.68
N GLU A 239 -25.60 6.22 17.35
CA GLU A 239 -26.65 5.29 17.77
C GLU A 239 -26.42 4.68 19.17
N ASN A 240 -25.33 5.08 19.86
CA ASN A 240 -24.90 4.50 21.14
C ASN A 240 -24.75 2.97 21.08
N ILE A 241 -24.32 2.46 19.93
CA ILE A 241 -24.00 1.05 19.75
C ILE A 241 -22.53 0.88 20.15
N ASP A 242 -22.29 0.03 21.13
CA ASP A 242 -20.94 -0.31 21.55
C ASP A 242 -20.18 -1.04 20.42
N ALA A 243 -18.89 -0.73 20.27
CA ALA A 243 -18.08 -1.30 19.20
C ALA A 243 -17.99 -2.83 19.29
N GLU A 244 -17.86 -3.39 20.50
CA GLU A 244 -17.84 -4.84 20.73
C GLU A 244 -19.18 -5.47 20.32
N THR A 245 -20.29 -4.77 20.57
CA THR A 245 -21.62 -5.21 20.12
C THR A 245 -21.74 -5.22 18.60
N ALA A 246 -21.20 -4.21 17.93
CA ALA A 246 -21.23 -4.12 16.47
C ALA A 246 -20.34 -5.19 15.81
N GLU A 247 -19.14 -5.43 16.36
CA GLU A 247 -18.25 -6.51 15.92
C GLU A 247 -18.91 -7.88 16.08
N TRP A 248 -19.52 -8.13 17.24
CA TRP A 248 -20.26 -9.36 17.49
C TRP A 248 -21.40 -9.57 16.48
N LEU A 249 -22.12 -8.51 16.10
CA LEU A 249 -23.19 -8.59 15.08
C LEU A 249 -22.66 -8.90 13.68
N ASN A 250 -21.43 -8.51 13.37
CA ASN A 250 -20.78 -8.73 12.08
C ASN A 250 -19.97 -10.05 12.04
N GLU A 251 -19.87 -10.77 13.16
CA GLU A 251 -19.13 -12.03 13.23
C GLU A 251 -19.72 -13.06 12.25
N THR A 252 -18.94 -13.43 11.25
CA THR A 252 -19.40 -14.34 10.20
C THR A 252 -19.32 -15.78 10.69
N ILE A 253 -20.45 -16.49 10.66
CA ILE A 253 -20.48 -17.93 10.91
C ILE A 253 -19.75 -18.62 9.74
N SER A 254 -18.54 -19.10 9.99
CA SER A 254 -17.78 -19.90 9.03
C SER A 254 -18.12 -21.39 9.20
N PHE A 255 -18.31 -22.09 8.07
CA PHE A 255 -18.48 -23.53 8.06
C PHE A 255 -17.12 -24.17 7.77
N GLU A 256 -16.54 -24.87 8.75
CA GLU A 256 -15.41 -25.74 8.49
C GLU A 256 -15.86 -26.96 7.68
N ALA A 257 -15.21 -27.19 6.54
CA ALA A 257 -15.48 -28.35 5.71
C ALA A 257 -14.95 -29.63 6.37
N ALA A 258 -15.83 -30.37 7.06
CA ALA A 258 -15.51 -31.69 7.59
C ALA A 258 -15.80 -32.80 6.56
N LYS A 259 -14.87 -33.75 6.40
CA LYS A 259 -15.13 -34.97 5.64
C LYS A 259 -16.14 -35.84 6.39
N PRO A 260 -17.21 -36.34 5.75
CA PRO A 260 -18.11 -37.29 6.37
C PRO A 260 -17.36 -38.58 6.75
N LEU A 261 -17.53 -39.02 7.99
CA LEU A 261 -16.97 -40.27 8.51
C LEU A 261 -17.44 -41.45 7.63
N GLY A 262 -16.50 -42.04 6.89
CA GLY A 262 -16.75 -43.18 6.00
C GLY A 262 -16.37 -42.95 4.53
N ALA A 263 -16.02 -41.72 4.12
CA ALA A 263 -15.54 -41.47 2.76
C ALA A 263 -14.10 -41.98 2.58
N ARG A 264 -13.96 -43.11 1.88
CA ARG A 264 -12.67 -43.61 1.39
C ARG A 264 -12.00 -42.49 0.57
N ALA A 265 -10.74 -42.21 0.87
CA ALA A 265 -9.96 -41.18 0.18
C ALA A 265 -9.89 -41.50 -1.33
N ALA A 266 -10.74 -40.84 -2.11
CA ALA A 266 -10.47 -40.59 -3.51
C ALA A 266 -9.58 -39.34 -3.53
N THR A 267 -8.34 -39.54 -3.94
CA THR A 267 -7.42 -38.48 -4.35
C THR A 267 -8.14 -37.62 -5.39
N ALA A 268 -8.47 -36.39 -5.03
CA ALA A 268 -8.91 -35.37 -5.97
C ALA A 268 -7.85 -34.27 -5.96
N GLU A 269 -7.29 -34.07 -7.14
CA GLU A 269 -6.30 -33.06 -7.49
C GLU A 269 -6.74 -31.65 -7.08
N ALA A 270 -5.75 -30.81 -6.78
CA ALA A 270 -5.92 -29.38 -6.56
C ALA A 270 -6.50 -28.70 -7.81
N GLY A 271 -7.84 -28.64 -7.89
CA GLY A 271 -8.57 -27.81 -8.84
C GLY A 271 -8.92 -26.48 -8.19
N HIS A 272 -8.41 -25.39 -8.76
CA HIS A 272 -8.76 -24.01 -8.41
C HIS A 272 -10.27 -23.79 -8.34
N VAL A 273 -10.76 -23.23 -7.23
CA VAL A 273 -12.13 -22.70 -7.15
C VAL A 273 -12.05 -21.18 -7.26
N HIS A 274 -12.39 -20.68 -8.45
CA HIS A 274 -12.81 -19.29 -8.65
C HIS A 274 -14.08 -19.06 -7.82
N ALA A 275 -14.03 -18.13 -6.87
CA ALA A 275 -15.22 -17.56 -6.24
C ALA A 275 -15.88 -16.57 -7.22
N GLN A 276 -16.81 -17.06 -8.05
CA GLN A 276 -17.82 -16.21 -8.67
C GLN A 276 -19.06 -16.25 -7.77
N GLY A 277 -19.38 -15.11 -7.16
CA GLY A 277 -20.61 -14.93 -6.41
C GLY A 277 -21.80 -14.86 -7.36
N GLU A 278 -22.67 -15.86 -7.31
CA GLU A 278 -24.06 -15.72 -7.76
C GLU A 278 -24.95 -15.38 -6.57
N PRO A 279 -25.92 -14.45 -6.71
CA PRO A 279 -26.83 -14.09 -5.63
C PRO A 279 -27.84 -15.23 -5.40
N ILE A 280 -27.87 -15.75 -4.17
CA ILE A 280 -28.91 -16.68 -3.74
C ILE A 280 -30.22 -15.90 -3.57
N LEU A 281 -31.20 -16.18 -4.42
CA LEU A 281 -32.59 -15.76 -4.25
C LEU A 281 -33.17 -16.44 -3.01
N VAL A 282 -33.27 -15.71 -1.90
CA VAL A 282 -33.97 -16.17 -0.71
C VAL A 282 -35.48 -16.02 -0.95
N GLY A 283 -36.14 -17.16 -1.16
CA GLY A 283 -37.59 -17.26 -1.16
C GLY A 283 -38.15 -17.12 0.26
N TRP A 284 -39.00 -16.11 0.47
CA TRP A 284 -39.73 -15.91 1.72
C TRP A 284 -40.72 -17.06 1.96
N VAL A 285 -40.50 -17.84 3.02
CA VAL A 285 -41.53 -18.73 3.60
C VAL A 285 -42.28 -17.94 4.66
N ARG A 286 -43.57 -17.68 4.42
CA ARG A 286 -44.50 -17.22 5.45
C ARG A 286 -44.81 -18.37 6.40
N LEU A 287 -44.57 -18.16 7.70
CA LEU A 287 -45.33 -18.74 8.80
C LEU A 287 -45.74 -17.62 9.74
#